data_AF-A0A951E6X2-F1
#
_entry.id   AF-A0A951E6X2-F1
#
_cell.length_a   1.000
_cell.length_b   1.000
_cell.length_c   1.000
_cell.angle_alpha   90.00
_cell.angle_beta   90.00
_cell.angle_gamma   90.00
#
_symmetry.space_group_name_H-M   'P 1'
#
loop_
_entity.id
_entity.type
_entity.pdbx_description
1 polymer ?
#
loop_
_entity_poly.entity_id
_entity_poly.type
_entity_poly.pdbx_seq_one_letter_code
_entity_poly.pdbx_strand_id
1 'polypeptide(L)' 'MNRLSALLGHDAPILLDGGMGTLLQEHGLDDGGAGELWNVDRPEVVAQLHEQYAEAGARILTTNTFG' A
#
# COMPACT_ATOMS: atom_id res chain seq x y z
N MET A 1 -19.92 -14.22 -7.88
CA MET A 1 -19.19 -13.87 -6.65
C MET A 1 -17.96 -13.05 -7.03
N ASN A 2 -17.66 -11.94 -6.36
CA ASN A 2 -16.50 -11.10 -6.68
C ASN A 2 -15.27 -11.50 -5.86
N ARG A 3 -14.09 -10.96 -6.20
CA ARG A 3 -12.81 -11.29 -5.54
C ARG A 3 -12.82 -11.00 -4.03
N LEU A 4 -13.46 -9.90 -3.62
CA LEU A 4 -13.56 -9.51 -2.21
C LEU A 4 -14.44 -10.49 -1.43
N SER A 5 -15.60 -10.86 -1.96
CA SER A 5 -16.47 -11.88 -1.35
C SER A 5 -15.79 -13.24 -1.22
N ALA A 6 -14.96 -13.62 -2.20
CA ALA A 6 -14.18 -14.85 -2.12
C ALA A 6 -13.13 -14.79 -1.01
N LEU A 7 -12.44 -13.66 -0.85
CA LEU A 7 -11.44 -13.44 0.20
C LEU A 7 -12.06 -13.40 1.61
N LEU A 8 -13.24 -12.79 1.75
CA LEU A 8 -13.98 -12.67 3.02
C LEU A 8 -14.68 -13.97 3.44
N GLY A 9 -14.79 -14.96 2.56
CA GLY A 9 -15.43 -16.25 2.84
C GLY A 9 -14.58 -17.22 3.68
N HIS A 10 -13.56 -16.73 4.38
CA HIS A 10 -12.62 -17.54 5.17
C HIS A 10 -12.78 -17.19 6.66
N ASP A 11 -12.58 -18.16 7.56
CA ASP A 11 -12.71 -17.95 9.01
C ASP A 11 -11.53 -17.19 9.66
N ALA A 12 -10.53 -16.82 8.87
CA ALA A 12 -9.33 -16.12 9.35
C ALA A 12 -9.41 -14.61 9.06
N PRO A 13 -8.84 -13.74 9.92
CA PRO A 13 -8.70 -12.31 9.63
C PRO A 13 -7.93 -12.06 8.33
N ILE A 14 -8.34 -11.02 7.60
CA ILE A 14 -7.61 -10.53 6.42
C ILE A 14 -6.75 -9.36 6.87
N LEU A 15 -5.45 -9.46 6.62
CA LEU A 15 -4.52 -8.35 6.86
C LEU A 15 -4.57 -7.38 5.66
N LEU A 16 -4.78 -6.11 5.97
CA LEU A 16 -4.56 -5.00 5.04
C LEU A 16 -3.12 -4.51 5.18
N ASP A 17 -2.68 -3.66 4.25
CA ASP A 17 -1.44 -2.91 4.39
C ASP A 17 -1.49 -1.86 5.51
N GLY A 18 -0.33 -1.26 5.77
CA GLY A 18 -0.13 -0.21 6.77
C GLY A 18 -0.08 1.20 6.19
N GLY A 19 0.55 2.11 6.93
CA GLY A 19 0.70 3.50 6.53
C GLY A 19 1.66 3.68 5.36
N MET A 20 1.15 4.03 4.17
CA MET A 20 1.97 4.37 3.00
C MET A 20 2.82 5.63 3.25
N GLY A 21 2.24 6.66 3.88
CA GLY A 21 2.94 7.92 4.16
C GLY A 21 4.20 7.75 5.02
N THR A 22 4.16 6.88 6.03
CA THR A 22 5.33 6.57 6.87
C THR A 22 6.46 5.96 6.04
N LEU A 23 6.16 4.96 5.20
CA LEU A 23 7.17 4.36 4.34
C LEU A 23 7.70 5.35 3.30
N LEU A 24 6.84 6.18 2.70
CA LEU A 24 7.27 7.23 1.78
C LEU A 24 8.24 8.21 2.46
N GLN A 25 7.95 8.65 3.68
CA GLN A 25 8.81 9.54 4.46
C GLN A 25 10.16 8.88 4.79
N GLU A 26 10.16 7.60 5.17
CA GLU A 26 11.40 6.83 5.37
C GLU A 26 12.24 6.72 4.09
N HIS A 27 11.60 6.82 2.91
CA HIS A 27 12.24 6.81 1.59
C HIS A 27 12.47 8.22 1.03
N GLY A 28 12.37 9.25 1.87
CA GLY A 28 12.76 10.62 1.54
C GLY A 28 11.63 11.50 0.97
N LEU A 29 10.36 11.18 1.25
CA LEU A 29 9.27 12.14 1.07
C LEU A 29 9.35 13.20 2.18
N ASP A 30 9.31 14.47 1.80
CA ASP A 30 9.31 15.58 2.75
C ASP A 30 8.02 15.60 3.60
N ASP A 31 8.11 16.21 4.79
CA ASP A 31 6.94 16.42 5.63
C ASP A 31 5.92 17.32 4.92
N GLY A 32 4.67 16.85 4.84
CA GLY A 32 3.60 17.48 4.04
C GLY A 32 3.76 17.35 2.52
N GLY A 33 4.68 16.51 2.03
CA GLY A 33 4.86 16.24 0.60
C GLY A 33 3.69 15.45 -0.02
N ALA A 34 3.41 15.70 -1.30
CA ALA A 34 2.38 15.02 -2.09
C ALA A 34 2.83 13.62 -2.53
N GLY A 35 2.60 12.61 -1.67
CA GLY A 35 3.02 11.23 -1.90
C GLY A 35 2.37 10.57 -3.13
N GLU A 36 1.17 10.99 -3.51
CA GLU A 36 0.45 10.49 -4.68
C GLU A 36 1.15 10.85 -6.01
N LEU A 37 1.94 11.92 -6.05
CA LEU A 37 2.72 12.28 -7.24
C LEU A 37 3.83 11.26 -7.52
N TRP A 38 4.30 10.53 -6.50
CA TRP A 38 5.32 9.49 -6.68
C TRP A 38 4.82 8.29 -7.48
N ASN A 39 3.50 8.14 -7.67
CA ASN A 39 2.98 7.17 -8.64
C ASN A 39 3.46 7.43 -10.07
N VAL A 40 3.81 8.68 -10.40
CA VAL A 40 4.29 9.10 -11.72
C VAL A 40 5.79 9.40 -11.66
N ASP A 41 6.23 10.11 -10.63
CA ASP A 41 7.61 10.61 -10.54
C ASP A 41 8.60 9.53 -10.07
N ARG A 42 8.13 8.57 -9.26
CA ARG A 42 8.95 7.49 -8.64
C ARG A 42 8.17 6.16 -8.53
N PRO A 43 7.57 5.65 -9.63
CA PRO A 43 6.65 4.50 -9.59
C PRO A 43 7.30 3.23 -9.05
N GLU A 44 8.60 3.05 -9.28
CA GLU A 44 9.39 1.94 -8.77
C GLU A 44 9.47 1.92 -7.24
N VAL A 45 9.55 3.09 -6.59
CA VAL A 45 9.54 3.19 -5.14
C VAL A 45 8.18 2.76 -4.61
N VAL A 46 7.09 3.29 -5.19
CA VAL A 46 5.72 2.91 -4.77
C VAL A 46 5.47 1.41 -4.95
N ALA A 47 5.93 0.82 -6.06
CA ALA A 47 5.82 -0.62 -6.30
C ALA A 47 6.58 -1.43 -5.25
N GLN A 48 7.80 -1.03 -4.91
CA GLN A 48 8.61 -1.69 -3.89
C GLN A 48 7.94 -1.61 -2.50
N LEU A 49 7.34 -0.47 -2.13
CA LEU A 49 6.65 -0.33 -0.85
C LEU A 49 5.40 -1.21 -0.76
N HIS A 50 4.65 -1.34 -1.85
CA HIS A 50 3.56 -2.29 -1.94
C HIS A 50 4.03 -3.75 -1.80
N GLU A 51 5.17 -4.09 -2.41
CA GLU A 51 5.79 -5.41 -2.30
C GLU A 51 6.18 -5.72 -0.86
N GLN A 52 6.77 -4.77 -0.13
CA GLN A 52 7.10 -4.93 1.29
C GLN A 52 5.87 -5.28 2.15
N TYR A 53 4.71 -4.64 1.90
CA TYR A 53 3.48 -4.98 2.60
C TYR A 53 2.95 -6.37 2.22
N ALA A 54 3.03 -6.73 0.93
CA ALA A 54 2.63 -8.06 0.46
C ALA A 54 3.49 -9.16 1.10
N GLU A 55 4.81 -8.96 1.17
CA GLU A 55 5.77 -9.86 1.83
C GLU A 55 5.52 -9.96 3.34
N ALA A 56 5.10 -8.87 3.99
CA ALA A 56 4.70 -8.86 5.41
C ALA A 56 3.37 -9.58 5.68
N GLY A 57 2.65 -10.02 4.64
CA GLY A 57 1.43 -10.80 4.73
C GLY A 57 0.14 -10.04 4.42
N ALA A 58 0.21 -8.79 3.97
CA ALA A 58 -0.96 -8.05 3.52
C ALA A 58 -1.62 -8.76 2.33
N ARG A 59 -2.94 -8.88 2.38
CA ARG A 59 -3.77 -9.54 1.35
C ARG A 59 -4.59 -8.55 0.54
N ILE A 60 -4.68 -7.32 1.03
CA ILE A 60 -5.30 -6.17 0.37
C ILE A 60 -4.30 -5.03 0.49
N LEU A 61 -3.94 -4.43 -0.65
CA LEU A 61 -3.13 -3.23 -0.72
C LEU A 61 -4.05 -2.07 -1.09
N THR A 62 -3.89 -0.95 -0.41
CA THR A 62 -4.58 0.30 -0.72
C THR A 62 -3.77 1.09 -1.75
N THR A 63 -4.43 1.82 -2.63
CA THR A 63 -3.71 2.60 -3.66
C THR A 63 -3.06 3.84 -3.04
N ASN A 64 -1.86 4.20 -3.49
CA ASN A 64 -1.17 5.44 -3.10
C ASN A 64 -1.83 6.68 -3.76
N THR A 65 -3.12 6.90 -3.54
CA THR A 65 -3.91 7.93 -4.25
C THR A 65 -4.50 8.98 -3.30
N PHE A 66 -4.03 9.01 -2.05
CA PHE A 66 -4.49 9.94 -1.02
C PHE A 66 -3.38 10.95 -0.73
N GLY A 67 -3.76 12.23 -0.66
CA GLY A 67 -2.92 13.38 -0.28
C GLY A 67 -3.71 14.31 0.63
#